data_AF-A0A6L5Q972-F1
#
_entry.id   AF-A0A6L5Q972-F1
#
_cell.length_a   1.000
_cell.length_b   1.000
_cell.length_c   1.000
_cell.angle_alpha   90.00
_cell.angle_beta   90.00
_cell.angle_gamma   90.00
#
_symmetry.space_group_name_H-M   'P 1'
#
loop_
_entity.id
_entity.type
_entity.pdbx_description
1 polymer ?
#
loop_
_entity_poly.entity_id
_entity_poly.type
_entity_poly.pdbx_seq_one_letter_code
_entity_poly.pdbx_strand_id
1 'polypeptide(L)'
;VPVKIGDYIELTHLEGVHRATFMNVDNSKQESFGKKAIYEVTKDGLKKVNQIVNPKPDTEAPTQPQGLSASNVTSNSVELKWNPSTDNVGVKEYQVLRDGQLIQTVQGTTFTDQNLTVNKEYKYAVKAVDAAGNTSIQSNILPVKTKDQNASYEKWDPKKAYTKGDKVEHQGKVYEAVQNHQGNGDPNWIFAVSLWKPLTIK
;
A
#
# COMPACT_ATOMS: atom_id res chain seq x y z
N VAL A 1 37.50 13.08 -12.82
CA VAL A 1 36.40 12.23 -13.30
C VAL A 1 36.05 12.71 -14.70
N PRO A 2 35.98 11.85 -15.73
CA PRO A 2 35.54 12.27 -17.06
C PRO A 2 34.11 12.81 -16.97
N VAL A 3 33.83 13.90 -17.69
CA VAL A 3 32.54 14.59 -17.70
C VAL A 3 31.98 14.56 -19.12
N LYS A 4 30.69 14.24 -19.28
CA LYS A 4 29.96 14.19 -20.56
C LYS A 4 28.83 15.22 -20.58
N ILE A 5 28.33 15.52 -21.78
CA ILE A 5 27.14 16.36 -21.95
C ILE A 5 25.97 15.75 -21.16
N GLY A 6 25.28 16.57 -20.37
CA GLY A 6 24.21 16.19 -19.44
C GLY A 6 24.68 15.94 -18.01
N ASP A 7 25.98 15.86 -17.74
CA ASP A 7 26.49 15.74 -16.38
C ASP A 7 26.34 17.06 -15.60
N TYR A 8 26.23 16.94 -14.27
CA TYR A 8 26.26 18.08 -13.36
C TYR A 8 27.54 18.10 -12.55
N ILE A 9 28.19 19.26 -12.51
CA ILE A 9 29.36 19.53 -11.68
C ILE A 9 28.92 20.40 -10.51
N GLU A 10 29.03 19.87 -9.28
CA GLU A 10 28.94 20.69 -8.07
C GLU A 10 30.34 21.15 -7.65
N LEU A 11 30.52 22.46 -7.58
CA LEU A 11 31.71 23.07 -6.98
C LEU A 11 31.36 23.53 -5.57
N THR A 12 32.01 22.92 -4.57
CA THR A 12 31.87 23.30 -3.16
C THR A 12 33.16 23.93 -2.67
N HIS A 13 33.07 25.16 -2.14
CA HIS A 13 34.19 25.82 -1.48
C HIS A 13 34.14 25.54 0.02
N LEU A 14 35.17 24.84 0.52
CA LEU A 14 35.18 24.27 1.89
C LEU A 14 35.35 25.31 3.01
N GLU A 15 35.88 26.51 2.71
CA GLU A 15 36.23 27.50 3.75
C GLU A 15 35.15 28.56 4.05
N GLY A 16 33.97 28.47 3.41
CA GLY A 16 32.80 29.28 3.77
C GLY A 16 32.83 30.75 3.28
N VAL A 17 31.67 31.24 2.81
CA VAL A 17 31.29 32.62 2.36
C VAL A 17 32.22 33.40 1.40
N HIS A 18 33.47 32.98 1.20
CA HIS A 18 34.43 33.61 0.30
C HIS A 18 34.10 33.26 -1.14
N ARG A 19 34.28 34.23 -2.04
CA ARG A 19 33.94 34.09 -3.46
C ARG A 19 35.02 33.26 -4.14
N ALA A 20 34.67 32.09 -4.64
CA ALA A 20 35.49 31.38 -5.62
C ALA A 20 35.17 31.93 -7.02
N THR A 21 36.18 32.00 -7.88
CA THR A 21 36.02 32.45 -9.27
C THR A 21 36.19 31.28 -10.22
N PHE A 22 35.31 31.21 -11.22
CA PHE A 22 35.44 30.32 -12.36
C PHE A 22 35.79 31.19 -13.58
N MET A 23 36.91 30.91 -14.25
CA MET A 23 37.37 31.65 -15.42
C MET A 23 37.34 30.74 -16.64
N ASN A 24 36.74 31.23 -17.72
CA ASN A 24 36.94 30.64 -19.03
C ASN A 24 38.30 31.11 -19.57
N VAL A 25 39.23 30.18 -19.77
CA VAL A 25 40.62 30.48 -20.17
C VAL A 25 40.70 31.04 -21.59
N ASP A 26 39.77 30.67 -22.47
CA ASP A 26 39.78 31.07 -23.88
C ASP A 26 39.33 32.52 -24.08
N ASN A 27 38.38 33.01 -23.27
CA ASN A 27 37.80 34.34 -23.41
C ASN A 27 37.91 35.23 -22.16
N SER A 28 38.59 34.75 -21.11
CA SER A 28 38.81 35.45 -19.84
C SER A 28 37.55 35.90 -19.11
N LYS A 29 36.36 35.42 -19.51
CA LYS A 29 35.12 35.70 -18.76
C LYS A 29 35.18 34.99 -17.43
N GLN A 30 34.79 35.72 -16.39
CA GLN A 30 34.82 35.24 -15.02
C GLN A 30 33.43 35.27 -14.42
N GLU A 31 33.16 34.28 -13.57
CA GLU A 31 31.99 34.24 -12.72
C GLU A 31 32.42 33.98 -11.27
N SER A 32 31.82 34.71 -10.32
CA SER A 32 31.99 34.44 -8.90
C SER A 32 30.85 33.60 -8.35
N PHE A 33 31.16 32.65 -7.47
CA PHE A 33 30.18 31.89 -6.71
C PHE A 33 30.51 31.84 -5.22
N GLY A 34 29.48 31.66 -4.40
CA GLY A 34 29.62 31.55 -2.95
C GLY A 34 30.05 30.14 -2.52
N LYS A 35 29.44 29.63 -1.45
CA LYS A 35 29.79 28.31 -0.88
C LYS A 35 29.61 27.15 -1.85
N LYS A 36 28.60 27.21 -2.71
CA LYS A 36 28.26 26.18 -3.69
C LYS A 36 27.81 26.79 -5.02
N ALA A 37 28.15 26.12 -6.12
CA ALA A 37 27.57 26.34 -7.43
C ALA A 37 27.41 25.01 -8.17
N ILE A 38 26.35 24.91 -8.98
CA ILE A 38 26.06 23.73 -9.79
C ILE A 38 26.08 24.16 -11.26
N TYR A 39 26.74 23.39 -12.10
CA TYR A 39 26.81 23.61 -13.54
C TYR A 39 26.37 22.35 -14.29
N GLU A 40 25.53 22.51 -15.31
CA GLU A 40 25.22 21.48 -16.29
C GLU A 40 26.25 21.54 -17.43
N VAL A 41 26.77 20.39 -17.85
CA VAL A 41 27.64 20.28 -19.02
C VAL A 41 26.78 20.21 -20.27
N THR A 42 26.80 21.26 -21.08
CA THR A 42 26.05 21.36 -22.34
C THR A 42 26.99 21.23 -23.53
N LYS A 43 26.43 21.06 -24.74
CA LYS A 43 27.19 21.12 -26.00
C LYS A 43 27.93 22.45 -26.19
N ASP A 44 27.44 23.52 -25.56
CA ASP A 44 27.97 24.89 -25.66
C ASP A 44 28.86 25.25 -24.45
N GLY A 45 29.12 24.29 -23.54
CA GLY A 45 29.94 24.47 -22.34
C GLY A 45 29.16 24.35 -21.03
N LEU A 46 29.72 24.86 -19.92
CA LEU A 46 29.10 24.81 -18.60
C LEU A 46 28.02 25.87 -18.44
N LYS A 47 26.80 25.46 -18.07
CA LYS A 47 25.67 26.34 -17.79
C LYS A 47 25.36 26.31 -16.29
N LYS A 48 25.45 27.46 -15.61
CA LYS A 48 25.09 27.56 -14.20
C LYS A 48 23.60 27.28 -13.99
N VAL A 49 23.29 26.44 -13.02
CA VAL A 49 21.92 26.08 -12.63
C VAL A 49 21.73 26.26 -11.13
N ASN A 50 20.50 26.58 -10.72
CA ASN A 50 20.17 26.81 -9.32
C ASN A 50 19.90 25.49 -8.55
N GLN A 51 19.77 24.36 -9.25
CA GLN A 51 19.53 23.03 -8.71
C GLN A 51 19.93 21.96 -9.73
N ILE A 52 20.29 20.76 -9.26
CA ILE A 52 20.40 19.56 -10.11
C ILE A 52 18.98 19.13 -10.46
N VAL A 53 18.47 19.59 -11.59
CA VAL A 53 17.28 19.00 -12.22
C VAL A 53 17.77 17.75 -12.94
N ASN A 54 17.23 16.56 -12.62
CA ASN A 54 17.56 15.37 -13.39
C ASN A 54 17.34 15.70 -14.88
N PRO A 55 18.38 15.62 -15.74
CA PRO A 55 18.40 16.30 -17.04
C PRO A 55 17.44 15.67 -18.06
N LYS A 56 16.87 14.51 -17.71
CA LYS A 56 15.72 13.93 -18.36
C LYS A 56 14.67 13.70 -17.27
N PRO A 57 13.53 14.42 -17.30
CA PRO A 57 12.37 14.04 -16.50
C PRO A 57 12.11 12.57 -16.73
N ASP A 58 11.93 11.80 -15.67
CA ASP A 58 11.61 10.40 -15.82
C ASP A 58 10.20 10.29 -16.43
N THR A 59 10.13 9.62 -17.57
CA THR A 59 8.89 9.44 -18.34
C THR A 59 8.56 7.98 -18.55
N GLU A 60 9.40 7.08 -18.04
CA GLU A 60 9.15 5.65 -18.12
C GLU A 60 8.25 5.26 -16.95
N ALA A 61 7.21 4.48 -17.24
CA ALA A 61 6.32 4.02 -16.19
C ALA A 61 6.85 2.71 -15.61
N PRO A 62 6.60 2.44 -14.31
CA PRO A 62 6.93 1.16 -13.72
C PRO A 62 6.33 -0.03 -14.48
N THR A 63 6.96 -1.20 -14.35
CA THR A 63 6.41 -2.43 -14.90
C THR A 63 5.06 -2.77 -14.27
N GLN A 64 4.17 -3.39 -15.07
CA GLN A 64 2.87 -3.86 -14.60
C GLN A 64 3.04 -4.77 -13.38
N PRO A 65 2.34 -4.52 -12.25
CA PRO A 65 2.38 -5.44 -11.10
C PRO A 65 1.88 -6.84 -11.48
N GLN A 66 2.65 -7.86 -11.10
CA GLN A 66 2.38 -9.27 -11.39
C GLN A 66 2.11 -10.06 -10.10
N GLY A 67 1.50 -11.24 -10.24
CA GLY A 67 1.32 -12.17 -9.11
C GLY A 67 0.35 -11.68 -8.02
N LEU A 68 -0.60 -10.81 -8.38
CA LEU A 68 -1.66 -10.39 -7.47
C LEU A 68 -2.45 -11.61 -7.00
N SER A 69 -2.46 -11.84 -5.69
CA SER A 69 -3.11 -12.96 -5.03
C SER A 69 -3.78 -12.52 -3.73
N ALA A 70 -4.75 -13.32 -3.28
CA ALA A 70 -5.50 -13.10 -2.06
C ALA A 70 -5.27 -14.24 -1.06
N SER A 71 -5.12 -13.88 0.21
CA SER A 71 -5.04 -14.79 1.35
C SER A 71 -5.92 -14.28 2.49
N ASN A 72 -6.08 -15.09 3.53
CA ASN A 72 -6.81 -14.71 4.75
C ASN A 72 -8.22 -14.10 4.48
N VAL A 73 -8.91 -14.62 3.46
CA VAL A 73 -10.27 -14.20 3.11
C VAL A 73 -11.23 -14.60 4.24
N THR A 74 -11.91 -13.62 4.82
CA THR A 74 -12.95 -13.79 5.83
C THR A 74 -14.32 -13.38 5.27
N SER A 75 -15.33 -13.26 6.12
CA SER A 75 -16.62 -12.68 5.75
C SER A 75 -16.55 -11.16 5.51
N ASN A 76 -15.53 -10.46 6.03
CA ASN A 76 -15.46 -9.00 5.98
C ASN A 76 -14.06 -8.43 5.67
N SER A 77 -13.10 -9.27 5.31
CA SER A 77 -11.74 -8.84 4.98
C SER A 77 -11.05 -9.75 3.97
N VAL A 78 -10.04 -9.22 3.29
CA VAL A 78 -9.09 -9.97 2.47
C VAL A 78 -7.69 -9.36 2.62
N GLU A 79 -6.67 -10.21 2.66
CA GLU A 79 -5.29 -9.78 2.51
C GLU A 79 -4.85 -9.99 1.05
N LEU A 80 -4.29 -8.96 0.45
CA LEU A 80 -3.76 -8.94 -0.91
C LEU A 80 -2.25 -8.88 -0.87
N LYS A 81 -1.61 -9.59 -1.80
CA LYS A 81 -0.17 -9.55 -2.03
C LYS A 81 0.15 -9.62 -3.50
N TRP A 82 1.20 -8.91 -3.92
CA TRP A 82 1.73 -8.96 -5.29
C TRP A 82 3.26 -8.94 -5.28
N ASN A 83 3.86 -9.17 -6.46
CA ASN A 83 5.30 -9.05 -6.65
C ASN A 83 5.69 -7.58 -6.87
N PRO A 84 6.85 -7.14 -6.36
CA PRO A 84 7.35 -5.80 -6.63
C PRO A 84 7.50 -5.55 -8.14
N SER A 85 7.00 -4.40 -8.61
CA SER A 85 7.33 -3.84 -9.90
C SER A 85 8.75 -3.26 -9.91
N THR A 86 9.28 -3.04 -11.11
CA THR A 86 10.58 -2.44 -11.36
C THR A 86 10.41 -1.21 -12.24
N ASP A 87 11.37 -0.30 -12.15
CA ASP A 87 11.40 0.96 -12.88
C ASP A 87 12.87 1.38 -13.07
N ASN A 88 13.17 2.25 -14.04
CA ASN A 88 14.52 2.75 -14.33
C ASN A 88 15.10 3.62 -13.20
N VAL A 89 14.25 4.29 -12.40
CA VAL A 89 14.67 5.06 -11.22
C VAL A 89 14.18 4.40 -9.94
N GLY A 90 12.92 3.96 -9.91
CA GLY A 90 12.37 3.22 -8.79
C GLY A 90 10.88 3.45 -8.57
N VAL A 91 10.23 2.44 -8.00
CA VAL A 91 8.81 2.49 -7.65
C VAL A 91 8.63 3.18 -6.29
N LYS A 92 7.74 4.16 -6.23
CA LYS A 92 7.42 4.92 -5.01
C LYS A 92 6.29 4.26 -4.22
N GLU A 93 5.22 3.88 -4.90
CA GLU A 93 3.99 3.41 -4.26
C GLU A 93 3.12 2.56 -5.21
N TYR A 94 2.09 1.93 -4.66
CA TYR A 94 1.10 1.13 -5.35
C TYR A 94 -0.30 1.64 -5.05
N GLN A 95 -1.10 1.81 -6.09
CA GLN A 95 -2.53 2.12 -6.04
C GLN A 95 -3.31 0.80 -6.06
N VAL A 96 -4.09 0.53 -5.01
CA VAL A 96 -4.96 -0.63 -4.90
C VAL A 96 -6.37 -0.24 -5.31
N LEU A 97 -6.92 -0.94 -6.30
CA LEU A 97 -8.25 -0.73 -6.83
C LEU A 97 -9.19 -1.86 -6.41
N ARG A 98 -10.42 -1.51 -6.05
CA ARG A 98 -11.54 -2.43 -5.84
C ARG A 98 -12.72 -2.00 -6.69
N ASP A 99 -13.23 -2.93 -7.49
CA ASP A 99 -14.32 -2.69 -8.44
C ASP A 99 -14.06 -1.49 -9.38
N GLY A 100 -12.78 -1.32 -9.75
CA GLY A 100 -12.31 -0.24 -10.62
C GLY A 100 -12.08 1.10 -9.94
N GLN A 101 -12.35 1.23 -8.64
CA GLN A 101 -12.13 2.45 -7.87
C GLN A 101 -10.86 2.34 -7.01
N LEU A 102 -10.07 3.41 -6.94
CA LEU A 102 -8.95 3.49 -6.01
C LEU A 102 -9.48 3.47 -4.57
N ILE A 103 -9.03 2.50 -3.77
CA ILE A 103 -9.40 2.41 -2.36
C ILE A 103 -8.26 2.77 -1.42
N GLN A 104 -7.00 2.60 -1.85
CA GLN A 104 -5.84 2.92 -1.04
C GLN A 104 -4.57 3.06 -1.89
N THR A 105 -3.62 3.87 -1.40
CA THR A 105 -2.23 3.88 -1.85
C THR A 105 -1.30 3.35 -0.76
N VAL A 106 -0.38 2.43 -1.11
CA VAL A 106 0.55 1.79 -0.17
C VAL A 106 1.99 1.80 -0.71
N GLN A 107 2.99 1.83 0.16
CA GLN A 107 4.41 1.76 -0.25
C GLN A 107 4.92 0.32 -0.41
N GLY A 108 4.29 -0.64 0.28
CA GLY A 108 4.64 -2.06 0.23
C GLY A 108 3.90 -2.83 -0.85
N THR A 109 4.12 -4.15 -0.89
CA THR A 109 3.45 -5.06 -1.84
C THR A 109 2.37 -5.93 -1.20
N THR A 110 1.84 -5.45 -0.07
CA THR A 110 0.73 -6.09 0.66
C THR A 110 -0.30 -5.03 1.08
N PHE A 111 -1.56 -5.45 1.16
CA PHE A 111 -2.64 -4.62 1.66
C PHE A 111 -3.78 -5.48 2.20
N THR A 112 -4.33 -5.11 3.35
CA THR A 112 -5.53 -5.78 3.91
C THR A 112 -6.73 -4.87 3.74
N ASP A 113 -7.70 -5.31 2.95
CA ASP A 113 -8.99 -4.65 2.82
C ASP A 113 -9.95 -5.17 3.89
N GLN A 114 -10.66 -4.26 4.55
CA GLN A 114 -11.53 -4.52 5.70
C GLN A 114 -12.91 -3.90 5.50
N ASN A 115 -13.85 -4.23 6.38
CA ASN A 115 -15.24 -3.75 6.34
C ASN A 115 -15.95 -4.13 5.03
N LEU A 116 -15.62 -5.30 4.48
CA LEU A 116 -16.28 -5.86 3.31
C LEU A 116 -17.65 -6.45 3.69
N THR A 117 -18.54 -6.47 2.71
CA THR A 117 -19.81 -7.18 2.80
C THR A 117 -19.56 -8.67 2.62
N VAL A 118 -20.27 -9.46 3.41
CA VAL A 118 -20.27 -10.92 3.38
C VAL A 118 -20.85 -11.49 2.09
N ASN A 119 -20.37 -12.66 1.67
CA ASN A 119 -20.81 -13.39 0.47
C ASN A 119 -20.83 -12.53 -0.81
N LYS A 120 -19.94 -11.54 -0.90
CA LYS A 120 -19.87 -10.60 -2.01
C LYS A 120 -18.57 -10.79 -2.78
N GLU A 121 -18.69 -10.82 -4.11
CA GLU A 121 -17.53 -10.79 -4.99
C GLU A 121 -17.05 -9.35 -5.18
N TYR A 122 -15.74 -9.18 -5.06
CA TYR A 122 -15.00 -7.95 -5.31
C TYR A 122 -13.93 -8.19 -6.36
N LYS A 123 -13.65 -7.20 -7.20
CA LYS A 123 -12.61 -7.27 -8.22
C LYS A 123 -11.43 -6.38 -7.85
N TYR A 124 -10.30 -6.99 -7.54
CA TYR A 124 -9.08 -6.27 -7.16
C TYR A 124 -8.12 -6.11 -8.32
N ALA A 125 -7.40 -4.99 -8.32
CA ALA A 125 -6.32 -4.71 -9.23
C ALA A 125 -5.30 -3.77 -8.57
N VAL A 126 -4.08 -3.73 -9.08
CA VAL A 126 -3.01 -2.87 -8.55
C VAL A 126 -2.29 -2.16 -9.69
N LYS A 127 -1.89 -0.90 -9.47
CA LYS A 127 -0.96 -0.14 -10.31
C LYS A 127 0.24 0.29 -9.48
N ALA A 128 1.44 0.24 -10.04
CA ALA A 128 2.64 0.88 -9.51
C ALA A 128 2.75 2.33 -10.01
N VAL A 129 3.30 3.20 -9.16
CA VAL A 129 3.59 4.62 -9.42
C VAL A 129 5.02 4.94 -8.98
N ASP A 130 5.77 5.66 -9.81
CA ASP A 130 7.14 6.09 -9.50
C ASP A 130 7.19 7.45 -8.76
N ALA A 131 8.39 7.96 -8.52
CA ALA A 131 8.59 9.27 -7.89
C ALA A 131 8.29 10.46 -8.81
N ALA A 132 8.31 10.27 -10.13
CA ALA A 132 8.00 11.29 -11.13
C ALA A 132 6.49 11.40 -11.44
N GLY A 133 5.69 10.45 -10.97
CA GLY A 133 4.25 10.38 -11.17
C GLY A 133 3.81 9.51 -12.35
N ASN A 134 4.72 8.78 -13.01
CA ASN A 134 4.33 7.84 -14.06
C ASN A 134 3.62 6.64 -13.43
N THR A 135 2.55 6.20 -14.06
CA THR A 135 1.71 5.10 -13.57
C THR A 135 1.75 3.93 -14.55
N SER A 136 2.04 2.75 -14.02
CA SER A 136 2.04 1.49 -14.78
C SER A 136 0.68 1.11 -15.37
N ILE A 137 0.70 0.16 -16.29
CA ILE A 137 -0.49 -0.62 -16.65
C ILE A 137 -1.00 -1.35 -15.39
N GLN A 138 -2.32 -1.42 -15.24
CA GLN A 138 -2.95 -2.17 -14.15
C GLN A 138 -2.65 -3.66 -14.23
N SER A 139 -2.47 -4.33 -13.09
CA SER A 139 -2.41 -5.79 -13.01
C SER A 139 -3.63 -6.49 -13.63
N ASN A 140 -3.52 -7.80 -13.82
CA ASN A 140 -4.70 -8.64 -14.06
C ASN A 140 -5.73 -8.46 -12.93
N ILE A 141 -7.01 -8.56 -13.29
CA ILE A 141 -8.11 -8.46 -12.32
C ILE A 141 -8.18 -9.76 -11.52
N LEU A 142 -8.17 -9.63 -10.19
CA LEU A 142 -8.37 -10.75 -9.26
C LEU A 142 -9.80 -10.69 -8.68
N PRO A 143 -10.72 -11.57 -9.10
CA PRO A 143 -12.00 -11.73 -8.41
C PRO A 143 -11.77 -12.45 -7.07
N VAL A 144 -12.29 -11.86 -5.99
CA VAL A 144 -12.27 -12.46 -4.66
C VAL A 144 -13.67 -12.38 -4.08
N LYS A 145 -14.20 -13.53 -3.68
CA LYS A 145 -15.49 -13.63 -2.99
C LYS A 145 -15.26 -13.74 -1.49
N THR A 146 -15.82 -12.81 -0.71
CA THR A 146 -15.83 -12.93 0.76
C THR A 146 -16.61 -14.17 1.16
N LYS A 147 -16.21 -14.79 2.27
CA LYS A 147 -16.91 -15.95 2.79
C LYS A 147 -18.32 -15.55 3.23
N ASP A 148 -19.21 -16.52 3.32
CA ASP A 148 -20.44 -16.34 4.09
C ASP A 148 -20.10 -16.01 5.55
N GLN A 149 -21.07 -15.45 6.27
CA GLN A 149 -20.90 -15.19 7.71
C GLN A 149 -20.84 -16.49 8.52
N ASN A 150 -21.09 -17.59 7.85
CA ASN A 150 -21.26 -18.91 8.41
C ASN A 150 -19.94 -19.69 8.37
N ALA A 151 -19.17 -19.60 9.44
CA ALA A 151 -18.94 -20.88 10.12
C ALA A 151 -20.34 -21.36 10.52
N SER A 152 -20.81 -22.51 10.03
CA SER A 152 -22.10 -23.05 10.47
C SER A 152 -22.03 -23.26 11.98
N TYR A 153 -22.52 -22.30 12.74
CA TYR A 153 -22.56 -22.42 14.19
C TYR A 153 -23.53 -23.55 14.49
N GLU A 154 -23.13 -24.41 15.43
CA GLU A 154 -24.01 -25.46 15.88
C GLU A 154 -25.32 -24.85 16.37
N LYS A 155 -26.45 -25.46 16.01
CA LYS A 155 -27.74 -25.02 16.56
C LYS A 155 -27.69 -25.16 18.07
N TRP A 156 -28.14 -24.14 18.78
CA TRP A 156 -28.20 -24.21 20.22
C TRP A 156 -29.10 -25.36 20.67
N ASP A 157 -28.57 -26.19 21.57
CA ASP A 157 -29.24 -27.30 22.21
C ASP A 157 -29.40 -26.97 23.70
N PRO A 158 -30.64 -26.86 24.21
CA PRO A 158 -30.90 -26.49 25.60
C PRO A 158 -30.39 -27.51 26.62
N LYS A 159 -29.94 -28.71 26.19
CA LYS A 159 -29.42 -29.78 27.05
C LYS A 159 -27.91 -30.00 26.90
N LYS A 160 -27.25 -29.29 25.98
CA LYS A 160 -25.82 -29.46 25.74
C LYS A 160 -24.96 -28.70 26.77
N ALA A 161 -23.77 -29.22 27.06
CA ALA A 161 -22.74 -28.51 27.80
C ALA A 161 -22.00 -27.53 26.88
N TYR A 162 -21.78 -26.31 27.37
CA TYR A 162 -21.04 -25.28 26.66
C TYR A 162 -19.88 -24.78 27.51
N THR A 163 -18.75 -24.52 26.84
CA THR A 163 -17.58 -23.87 27.39
C THR A 163 -17.55 -22.40 26.99
N LYS A 164 -16.92 -21.56 27.82
CA LYS A 164 -16.76 -20.14 27.53
C LYS A 164 -16.11 -19.93 26.17
N GLY A 165 -16.76 -19.15 25.30
CA GLY A 165 -16.30 -18.84 23.94
C GLY A 165 -16.97 -19.66 22.84
N ASP A 166 -17.70 -20.73 23.19
CA ASP A 166 -18.51 -21.51 22.23
C ASP A 166 -19.54 -20.61 21.55
N LYS A 167 -19.73 -20.80 20.24
CA LYS A 167 -20.66 -20.02 19.42
C LYS A 167 -21.73 -20.91 18.82
N VAL A 168 -22.98 -20.53 19.02
CA VAL A 168 -24.17 -21.27 18.57
C VAL A 168 -25.14 -20.37 17.84
N GLU A 169 -25.97 -20.96 16.97
CA GLU A 169 -27.07 -20.26 16.32
C GLU A 169 -28.41 -20.60 16.98
N HIS A 170 -29.23 -19.58 17.23
CA HIS A 170 -30.63 -19.74 17.61
C HIS A 170 -31.47 -18.64 16.97
N GLN A 171 -32.52 -19.06 16.24
CA GLN A 171 -33.45 -18.14 15.55
C GLN A 171 -32.73 -17.13 14.63
N GLY A 172 -31.71 -17.57 13.89
CA GLY A 172 -30.94 -16.71 12.98
C GLY A 172 -30.03 -15.68 13.67
N LYS A 173 -29.86 -15.78 14.99
CA LYS A 173 -28.89 -14.99 15.77
C LYS A 173 -27.79 -15.88 16.30
N VAL A 174 -26.58 -15.33 16.39
CA VAL A 174 -25.41 -16.02 16.95
C VAL A 174 -25.20 -15.57 18.38
N TYR A 175 -24.93 -16.52 19.27
CA TYR A 175 -24.65 -16.28 20.68
C TYR A 175 -23.30 -16.89 21.04
N GLU A 176 -22.54 -16.20 21.88
CA GLU A 176 -21.29 -16.69 22.47
C GLU A 176 -21.49 -17.00 23.95
N ALA A 177 -21.11 -18.20 24.40
CA ALA A 177 -21.17 -18.57 25.80
C ALA A 177 -20.17 -17.73 26.62
N VAL A 178 -20.65 -17.01 27.65
CA VAL A 178 -19.77 -16.14 28.47
C VAL A 178 -19.11 -16.88 29.63
N GLN A 179 -19.58 -18.09 29.94
CA GLN A 179 -19.05 -18.97 30.96
C GLN A 179 -19.38 -20.44 30.65
N ASN A 180 -18.66 -21.34 31.32
CA ASN A 180 -18.94 -22.77 31.25
C ASN A 180 -20.29 -23.06 31.92
N HIS A 181 -21.17 -23.82 31.27
CA HIS A 181 -22.45 -24.22 31.83
C HIS A 181 -22.99 -25.51 31.19
N GLN A 182 -23.89 -26.19 31.90
CA GLN A 182 -24.59 -27.39 31.44
C GLN A 182 -26.06 -27.04 31.23
N GLY A 183 -26.56 -27.15 29.99
CA GLY A 183 -27.97 -26.95 29.68
C GLY A 183 -28.88 -27.90 30.46
N ASN A 184 -30.00 -27.39 30.98
CA ASN A 184 -31.01 -28.17 31.73
C ASN A 184 -32.30 -28.42 30.94
N GLY A 185 -32.40 -27.96 29.69
CA GLY A 185 -33.60 -28.05 28.86
C GLY A 185 -34.48 -26.80 28.83
N ASP A 186 -34.18 -25.74 29.60
CA ASP A 186 -34.95 -24.49 29.57
C ASP A 186 -34.74 -23.75 28.24
N PRO A 187 -35.81 -23.55 27.43
CA PRO A 187 -35.71 -22.90 26.12
C PRO A 187 -35.33 -21.41 26.20
N ASN A 188 -35.42 -20.77 27.37
CA ASN A 188 -35.13 -19.34 27.54
C ASN A 188 -33.69 -19.05 27.91
N TRP A 189 -32.89 -20.08 28.23
CA TRP A 189 -31.51 -19.88 28.70
C TRP A 189 -30.59 -19.22 27.67
N ILE A 190 -30.85 -19.40 26.38
CA ILE A 190 -30.11 -18.67 25.32
C ILE A 190 -30.24 -17.14 25.44
N PHE A 191 -31.28 -16.64 26.10
CA PHE A 191 -31.48 -15.20 26.35
C PHE A 191 -30.91 -14.74 27.70
N ALA A 192 -30.44 -15.66 28.55
CA ALA A 192 -29.84 -15.31 29.83
C ALA A 192 -28.47 -14.65 29.59
N VAL A 193 -28.40 -13.35 29.83
CA VAL A 193 -27.18 -12.55 29.63
C VAL A 193 -26.00 -12.98 30.51
N SER A 194 -26.28 -13.71 31.60
CA SER A 194 -25.27 -14.34 32.43
C SER A 194 -24.62 -15.56 31.77
N LEU A 195 -25.26 -16.18 30.78
CA LEU A 195 -24.79 -17.39 30.09
C LEU A 195 -24.38 -17.12 28.65
N TRP A 196 -25.06 -16.19 27.97
CA TRP A 196 -24.89 -15.93 26.54
C TRP A 196 -24.77 -14.45 26.22
N LYS A 197 -23.90 -14.14 25.26
CA LYS A 197 -23.75 -12.80 24.67
C LYS A 197 -24.18 -12.86 23.19
N PRO A 198 -25.23 -12.10 22.78
CA PRO A 198 -25.58 -12.02 21.37
C PRO A 198 -24.47 -11.31 20.60
N LEU A 199 -24.07 -11.90 19.48
CA LEU A 199 -23.09 -11.30 18.58
C LEU A 199 -23.82 -10.53 17.49
N THR A 200 -23.50 -9.24 17.40
CA THR A 200 -23.91 -8.44 16.23
C THR A 200 -22.97 -8.82 15.09
N ILE A 201 -23.49 -9.64 14.21
CA ILE A 201 -22.98 -9.83 12.87
C ILE A 201 -23.07 -8.45 12.18
N LYS A 202 -21.93 -7.75 12.09
CA LYS A 202 -21.77 -6.52 11.31
C LYS A 202 -21.37 -6.86 9.89
#